data_AF-A0A347UDF5-F1
#
_entry.id   AF-A0A347UDF5-F1
#
_cell.length_a   1.000
_cell.length_b   1.000
_cell.length_c   1.000
_cell.angle_alpha   90.00
_cell.angle_beta   90.00
_cell.angle_gamma   90.00
#
_symmetry.space_group_name_H-M   'P 1'
#
loop_
_entity.id
_entity.type
_entity.pdbx_description
1 polymer ?
#
loop_
_entity_poly.entity_id
_entity_poly.type
_entity_poly.pdbx_seq_one_letter_code
_entity_poly.pdbx_strand_id
1 'polypeptide(L)'
;MWTTWWLWMAGGLILGIMEVLAPTFILLGFAIGAFVTGGFLYFGGGVAFFSATLPYTLVFFAVVSVASWLVMRMVFGVNREKVKTYSKDVDIND
;
A
#
# COMPACT_ATOMS: atom_id res chain seq x y z
N MET A 1 -10.38 14.98 17.82
CA MET A 1 -10.04 15.33 16.42
C MET A 1 -9.41 14.17 15.66
N TRP A 2 -8.44 13.44 16.23
CA TRP A 2 -7.69 12.38 15.55
C TRP A 2 -8.40 11.02 15.44
N THR A 3 -9.44 10.80 16.26
CA THR A 3 -10.35 9.65 16.21
C THR A 3 -11.37 9.74 15.08
N THR A 4 -11.42 10.88 14.40
CA THR A 4 -12.34 11.14 13.31
C THR A 4 -11.92 10.34 12.09
N TRP A 5 -12.67 9.29 11.77
CA TRP A 5 -12.38 8.36 10.68
C TRP A 5 -12.24 9.05 9.31
N TRP A 6 -13.04 10.09 9.03
CA TRP A 6 -13.02 10.77 7.73
C TRP A 6 -11.73 11.55 7.47
N LEU A 7 -11.04 12.03 8.52
CA LEU A 7 -9.75 12.72 8.38
C LEU A 7 -8.68 11.77 7.81
N TRP A 8 -8.71 10.51 8.22
CA TRP A 8 -7.82 9.47 7.69
C TRP A 8 -8.16 9.11 6.24
N MET A 9 -9.44 8.96 5.92
CA MET A 9 -9.89 8.69 4.55
C MET A 9 -9.51 9.83 3.59
N ALA A 10 -9.69 11.09 4.01
CA ALA A 10 -9.33 12.27 3.22
C ALA A 10 -7.81 12.39 3.02
N GLY A 11 -7.02 12.18 4.08
CA GLY A 11 -5.56 12.16 3.98
C GLY A 11 -5.05 11.05 3.05
N GLY A 12 -5.63 9.85 3.15
CA GLY A 12 -5.33 8.73 2.26
C GLY A 12 -5.65 9.04 0.79
N LEU A 13 -6.78 9.69 0.54
CA LEU A 13 -7.16 10.10 -0.81
C LEU A 13 -6.16 11.10 -1.42
N ILE A 14 -5.74 12.12 -0.64
CA ILE A 14 -4.74 13.10 -1.10
C ILE A 14 -3.40 12.42 -1.42
N LEU A 15 -2.96 11.50 -0.56
CA LEU A 15 -1.74 10.72 -0.80
C LEU A 15 -1.83 9.86 -2.05
N GLY A 16 -2.99 9.23 -2.29
CA GLY A 16 -3.25 8.45 -3.50
C GLY A 16 -3.27 9.31 -4.77
N ILE A 17 -3.82 10.53 -4.71
CA ILE A 17 -3.78 11.48 -5.83
C ILE A 17 -2.33 11.93 -6.10
N MET A 18 -1.54 12.17 -5.05
CA MET A 18 -0.15 12.61 -5.17
C MET A 18 0.76 11.54 -5.81
N GLU A 19 0.42 10.27 -5.69
CA GLU A 19 1.13 9.16 -6.37
C GLU A 19 1.05 9.29 -7.91
N VAL A 20 -0.01 9.86 -8.47
CA VAL A 20 -0.12 10.07 -9.94
C VAL A 20 1.01 10.97 -10.46
N LEU A 21 1.54 11.86 -9.62
CA LEU A 21 2.64 12.76 -9.95
C LEU A 21 4.02 12.13 -9.73
N ALA A 22 4.13 11.17 -8.82
CA ALA A 22 5.37 10.52 -8.44
C ALA A 22 5.17 8.99 -8.38
N PRO A 23 5.49 8.23 -9.45
CA PRO A 23 5.22 6.80 -9.54
C PRO A 23 6.27 6.01 -8.74
N THR A 24 6.24 6.13 -7.41
CA THR A 24 7.24 5.57 -6.49
C THR A 24 6.67 4.39 -5.68
N PHE A 25 5.36 4.14 -5.77
CA PHE A 25 4.58 3.14 -5.01
C PHE A 25 4.56 3.33 -3.49
N ILE A 26 5.33 4.29 -2.96
CA ILE A 26 5.43 4.56 -1.52
C ILE A 26 4.20 5.31 -1.02
N LEU A 27 3.72 6.33 -1.75
CA LEU A 27 2.55 7.12 -1.33
C LEU A 27 1.27 6.28 -1.38
N LEU A 28 1.20 5.33 -2.32
CA LEU A 28 0.09 4.38 -2.40
C LEU A 28 0.03 3.44 -1.17
N GLY A 29 1.18 3.00 -0.64
CA GLY A 29 1.24 2.27 0.63
C GLY A 29 0.71 3.09 1.81
N PHE A 30 1.07 4.39 1.88
CA PHE A 30 0.53 5.30 2.88
C PHE A 30 -0.97 5.57 2.71
N ALA A 31 -1.46 5.67 1.47
CA ALA A 31 -2.88 5.82 1.20
C ALA A 31 -3.68 4.63 1.72
N ILE A 32 -3.23 3.40 1.41
CA ILE A 32 -3.85 2.17 1.90
C ILE A 32 -3.82 2.11 3.43
N GLY A 33 -2.68 2.45 4.06
CA GLY A 33 -2.57 2.54 5.51
C GLY A 33 -3.59 3.50 6.13
N ALA A 34 -3.87 4.62 5.47
CA ALA A 34 -4.83 5.62 5.94
C ALA A 34 -6.28 5.11 5.79
N PHE A 35 -6.61 4.44 4.69
CA PHE A 35 -7.91 3.80 4.48
C PHE A 35 -8.19 2.71 5.50
N VAL A 36 -7.21 1.84 5.78
CA VAL A 36 -7.33 0.79 6.79
C VAL A 36 -7.49 1.38 8.18
N THR A 37 -6.71 2.41 8.52
CA THR A 37 -6.82 3.11 9.81
C THR A 37 -8.19 3.79 9.95
N GLY A 38 -8.68 4.48 8.92
CA GLY A 38 -10.00 5.10 8.89
C GLY A 38 -11.14 4.08 9.01
N GLY A 39 -11.06 2.97 8.26
CA GLY A 39 -12.03 1.88 8.34
C GLY A 39 -12.04 1.21 9.72
N PHE A 40 -10.87 0.98 10.32
CA PHE A 40 -10.76 0.41 11.66
C PHE A 40 -11.37 1.33 12.74
N LEU A 41 -11.21 2.64 12.60
CA LEU A 41 -11.89 3.62 13.45
C LEU A 41 -13.42 3.61 13.23
N TYR A 42 -13.89 3.47 11.99
CA TYR A 42 -15.32 3.42 11.65
C TYR A 42 -16.05 2.23 12.27
N PHE A 43 -15.43 1.03 12.27
CA PHE A 43 -16.00 -0.17 12.90
C PHE A 43 -15.93 -0.17 14.45
N GLY A 44 -15.48 0.94 15.07
CA GLY A 44 -15.39 1.05 16.53
C GLY A 44 -14.18 0.33 17.15
N GLY A 45 -13.28 -0.25 16.36
CA GLY A 45 -12.06 -0.90 16.85
C GLY A 45 -11.11 0.07 17.56
N GLY A 46 -11.11 1.33 17.13
CA GLY A 46 -10.24 2.39 17.66
C GLY A 46 -10.55 2.87 19.07
N VAL A 47 -11.78 2.70 19.56
CA VAL A 47 -12.13 3.09 20.94
C VAL A 47 -11.92 1.95 21.95
N ALA A 48 -11.86 0.70 21.48
CA ALA A 48 -11.77 -0.48 22.33
C ALA A 48 -10.34 -1.06 22.46
N PHE A 49 -9.51 -1.02 21.39
CA PHE A 49 -8.18 -1.65 21.40
C PHE A 49 -7.03 -0.73 21.79
N PHE A 50 -7.16 0.57 21.52
CA PHE A 50 -6.15 1.56 21.85
C PHE A 50 -6.88 2.72 22.52
N SER A 51 -6.66 2.93 23.81
CA SER A 51 -7.01 4.21 24.45
C SER A 51 -6.56 5.32 23.51
N ALA A 52 -7.51 6.11 22.98
CA ALA A 52 -7.39 6.96 21.80
C ALA A 52 -6.29 8.04 21.92
N THR A 53 -5.04 7.61 21.88
CA THR A 53 -3.85 8.43 22.09
C THR A 53 -3.15 8.55 20.76
N LEU A 54 -2.90 9.79 20.33
CA LEU A 54 -2.28 10.13 19.04
C LEU A 54 -1.06 9.26 18.66
N PRO A 55 -0.14 8.90 19.58
CA PRO A 55 1.04 8.11 19.23
C PRO A 55 0.69 6.70 18.76
N TYR A 56 -0.27 6.02 19.40
CA TYR A 56 -0.63 4.65 19.05
C TYR A 56 -1.27 4.56 17.67
N THR A 57 -2.13 5.52 17.32
CA THR A 57 -2.76 5.58 16.00
C THR A 57 -1.74 5.79 14.88
N LEU A 58 -0.70 6.61 15.14
CA LEU A 58 0.41 6.82 14.20
C LEU A 58 1.27 5.56 14.03
N VAL A 59 1.54 4.83 15.12
CA VAL A 59 2.28 3.56 15.05
C VAL A 59 1.50 2.52 14.25
N PHE A 60 0.20 2.36 14.51
CA PHE A 60 -0.65 1.45 13.76
C PHE A 60 -0.66 1.80 12.27
N PHE A 61 -0.90 3.07 11.93
CA PHE A 61 -0.85 3.56 10.57
C PHE A 61 0.51 3.28 9.89
N ALA A 62 1.62 3.55 10.59
CA ALA A 62 2.96 3.31 10.06
C ALA A 62 3.20 1.82 9.78
N VAL A 63 2.80 0.93 10.70
CA VAL A 63 2.92 -0.53 10.51
C VAL A 63 2.11 -1.01 9.31
N VAL A 64 0.86 -0.58 9.20
CA VAL A 64 -0.01 -0.97 8.08
C VAL A 64 0.52 -0.41 6.75
N SER A 65 1.01 0.83 6.73
CA SER A 65 1.59 1.45 5.54
C SER A 65 2.83 0.70 5.06
N VAL A 66 3.75 0.36 5.97
CA VAL A 66 4.95 -0.42 5.65
C VAL A 66 4.57 -1.82 5.16
N ALA A 67 3.60 -2.47 5.79
CA ALA A 67 3.11 -3.78 5.36
C ALA A 67 2.51 -3.71 3.94
N SER A 68 1.68 -2.70 3.67
CA SER A 68 1.09 -2.49 2.35
C SER A 68 2.16 -2.23 1.28
N TRP A 69 3.17 -1.41 1.60
CA TRP A 69 4.29 -1.14 0.69
C TRP A 69 5.09 -2.41 0.39
N LEU A 70 5.36 -3.25 1.39
CA LEU A 70 6.05 -4.53 1.20
C LEU A 70 5.25 -5.48 0.28
N VAL A 71 3.94 -5.59 0.48
CA VAL A 71 3.05 -6.40 -0.38
C VAL A 71 3.12 -5.92 -1.83
N MET A 72 3.03 -4.61 -2.04
CA MET A 72 3.14 -4.01 -3.37
C MET A 72 4.51 -4.30 -4.01
N ARG A 73 5.59 -4.09 -3.26
CA ARG A 73 6.95 -4.38 -3.74
C ARG A 73 7.14 -5.86 -4.09
N MET A 74 6.50 -6.76 -3.37
CA MET A 74 6.55 -8.19 -3.62
C MET A 74 5.77 -8.59 -4.89
N VAL A 75 4.60 -7.99 -5.14
CA VAL A 75 3.77 -8.29 -6.31
C VAL A 75 4.37 -7.70 -7.60
N PHE A 76 4.85 -6.46 -7.57
CA PHE A 76 5.39 -5.77 -8.75
C PHE A 76 6.87 -6.07 -9.04
N GLY A 77 7.62 -6.62 -8.08
CA GLY A 77 9.05 -6.95 -8.24
C GLY A 77 9.34 -8.25 -9.00
N VAL A 78 8.33 -9.05 -9.34
CA VAL A 78 8.51 -10.34 -10.04
C VAL A 78 8.28 -10.17 -11.54
N ASN A 79 9.09 -9.33 -12.18
CA ASN A 79 9.39 -9.53 -13.60
C ASN A 79 10.73 -10.24 -13.68
N ARG A 80 10.69 -11.56 -13.45
CA ARG A 80 11.71 -12.46 -14.00
C ARG A 80 11.53 -12.34 -15.51
N GLU A 81 12.36 -11.52 -16.14
CA GLU A 81 12.59 -11.60 -17.57
C GLU A 81 12.83 -13.08 -17.88
N LYS A 82 11.82 -13.75 -18.42
CA LYS A 82 12.02 -15.02 -19.09
C LYS A 82 12.85 -14.66 -20.31
N VAL A 83 14.17 -14.76 -20.16
CA VAL A 83 15.11 -14.79 -21.26
C VAL A 83 14.49 -15.71 -22.30
N LYS A 84 14.03 -15.13 -23.41
CA LYS A 84 13.63 -15.87 -24.59
C LYS A 84 14.87 -16.63 -25.04
N THR A 85 15.02 -17.88 -24.62
CA THR A 85 15.86 -18.83 -25.33
C THR A 85 15.19 -19.01 -26.68
N TYR A 86 15.64 -18.22 -27.64
CA TYR A 86 15.36 -18.39 -29.05
C TYR A 86 16.06 -19.70 -29.45
N SER A 87 15.36 -20.83 -29.31
CA SER A 87 15.75 -22.07 -29.98
C SER A 87 15.60 -21.80 -31.46
N LYS A 88 16.73 -21.49 -32.08
CA LYS A 88 16.87 -21.29 -33.50
C LYS A 88 16.88 -22.68 -34.13
N ASP A 89 15.72 -23.32 -34.15
CA ASP A 89 15.52 -24.57 -34.87
C ASP A 89 15.33 -24.20 -36.34
N VAL A 90 16.44 -23.79 -36.95
CA VAL A 90 16.60 -23.70 -38.41
C VAL A 90 16.85 -25.13 -38.86
N ASP A 91 15.77 -25.85 -39.13
CA ASP A 91 15.83 -27.03 -39.99
C ASP A 91 15.67 -26.55 -41.43
N ILE A 92 16.79 -26.55 -42.16
CA ILE A 92 16.87 -26.16 -43.59
C ILE A 92 17.24 -27.37 -44.45
N ASN A 93 16.95 -28.60 -44.00
CA ASN A 93 17.28 -29.76 -44.80
C ASN A 93 16.31 -30.95 -44.59
N ASP A 94 15.11 -30.84 -45.16
CA ASP A 94 14.50 -31.90 -45.98
C ASP A 94 13.49 -31.31 -46.99
#